data_AF-A0A821Y044-F1
#
_entry.id   AF-A0A821Y044-F1
#
_cell.length_a   1.000
_cell.length_b   1.000
_cell.length_c   1.000
_cell.angle_alpha   90.00
_cell.angle_beta   90.00
_cell.angle_gamma   90.00
#
_symmetry.space_group_name_H-M   'P 1'
#
loop_
_entity.id
_entity.type
_entity.pdbx_description
1 polymer ?
#
loop_
_entity_poly.entity_id
_entity_poly.type
_entity_poly.pdbx_seq_one_letter_code
_entity_poly.pdbx_strand_id
1 'polypeptide(L)'
;TAGVFKPGKNGQTLDQVSTLSRLDCVGAVDMLFNRRYSATVTADILLSCIEMSIDMFNILIRPILEDLQSKPEEYNAFKNSDI
;
A
#
# COMPACT_ATOMS: atom_id res chain seq x y z
N THR A 1 11.81 6.07 -10.61
CA THR A 1 10.98 4.87 -10.34
C THR A 1 11.41 4.28 -9.02
N ALA A 2 10.60 3.38 -8.47
CA ALA A 2 10.97 2.64 -7.26
C ALA A 2 10.62 1.17 -7.43
N GLY A 3 11.49 0.26 -7.00
CA GLY A 3 11.19 -1.17 -6.96
C GLY A 3 10.37 -1.54 -5.72
N VAL A 4 9.42 -2.46 -5.89
CA VAL A 4 8.67 -3.09 -4.80
C VAL A 4 9.18 -4.52 -4.63
N PHE A 5 9.61 -4.86 -3.43
CA PHE A 5 10.28 -6.11 -3.13
C PHE A 5 9.54 -6.88 -2.03
N LYS A 6 9.33 -8.17 -2.26
CA LYS A 6 8.77 -9.10 -1.25
C LYS A 6 9.80 -10.20 -0.92
N PRO A 7 9.71 -10.84 0.25
CA PRO A 7 10.56 -11.99 0.56
C PRO A 7 10.43 -13.06 -0.53
N GLY A 8 11.57 -13.49 -1.07
CA GLY A 8 11.64 -14.59 -2.02
C GLY A 8 11.29 -15.93 -1.38
N LYS A 9 11.19 -16.99 -2.20
CA LYS A 9 10.74 -18.33 -1.74
C LYS A 9 11.54 -18.93 -0.58
N ASN A 10 12.79 -18.52 -0.41
CA ASN A 10 13.70 -18.99 0.65
C ASN A 10 13.72 -18.06 1.88
N GLY A 11 12.99 -16.94 1.86
CA GLY A 11 12.94 -15.94 2.93
C GLY A 11 14.25 -15.16 3.16
N GLN A 12 15.29 -15.41 2.36
CA GLN A 12 16.62 -14.82 2.52
C GLN A 12 16.92 -13.76 1.46
N THR A 13 16.29 -13.84 0.29
CA THR A 13 16.38 -12.81 -0.75
C THR A 13 15.13 -11.96 -0.79
N LEU A 14 15.27 -10.73 -1.29
CA LEU A 14 14.15 -9.87 -1.66
C LEU A 14 14.01 -9.93 -3.18
N ASP A 15 12.88 -10.43 -3.66
CA ASP A 15 12.59 -10.53 -5.09
C ASP A 15 11.76 -9.29 -5.49
N GLN A 16 12.16 -8.62 -6.57
CA GLN A 16 11.39 -7.50 -7.11
C GLN A 16 10.11 -8.04 -7.75
N VAL A 17 8.95 -7.59 -7.26
CA VAL A 17 7.64 -8.04 -7.74
C VAL A 17 6.90 -6.99 -8.57
N SER A 18 7.28 -5.72 -8.43
CA SER A 18 6.70 -4.61 -9.19
C SER A 18 7.64 -3.41 -9.26
N THR A 19 7.27 -2.41 -10.06
CA THR A 19 7.91 -1.10 -10.14
C THR A 19 6.86 -0.01 -10.02
N LEU A 20 7.12 1.01 -9.22
CA LEU A 20 6.32 2.21 -9.08
C LEU A 20 6.87 3.30 -10.00
N SER A 21 5.92 3.93 -10.69
CA SER A 21 6.10 5.06 -11.58
C SER A 21 5.53 6.34 -10.94
N ARG A 22 5.52 7.43 -11.71
CA ARG A 22 5.00 8.70 -11.24
C ARG A 22 3.48 8.58 -11.05
N LEU A 23 2.97 9.09 -9.92
CA LEU A 23 1.56 9.04 -9.49
C LEU A 23 1.09 7.73 -8.87
N ASP A 24 1.93 6.68 -8.84
CA ASP A 24 1.60 5.47 -8.10
C ASP A 24 1.64 5.74 -6.59
N CYS A 25 0.74 5.10 -5.85
CA CYS A 25 0.66 5.18 -4.39
C CYS A 25 0.77 3.79 -3.76
N VAL A 26 1.26 3.71 -2.54
CA VAL A 26 1.42 2.46 -1.78
C VAL A 26 1.07 2.66 -0.31
N GLY A 27 0.79 1.57 0.41
CA GLY A 27 0.61 1.58 1.86
C GLY A 27 -0.79 1.98 2.35
N ALA A 28 -1.71 2.34 1.45
CA ALA A 28 -3.07 2.73 1.83
C ALA A 28 -3.81 1.59 2.57
N VAL A 29 -3.74 0.36 2.06
CA VAL A 29 -4.36 -0.82 2.70
C VAL A 29 -3.72 -1.09 4.07
N ASP A 30 -2.41 -0.98 4.17
CA ASP A 30 -1.68 -1.19 5.43
C ASP A 30 -2.06 -0.16 6.49
N MET A 31 -2.16 1.12 6.10
CA MET A 31 -2.64 2.21 6.94
C MET A 31 -4.07 1.95 7.43
N LEU A 32 -4.95 1.45 6.57
CA LEU A 32 -6.35 1.22 6.90
C LEU A 32 -6.59 0.12 7.90
N PHE A 33 -5.87 -0.98 7.73
CA PHE A 33 -6.04 -2.15 8.56
C PHE A 33 -4.99 -2.26 9.66
N ASN A 34 -4.20 -1.20 9.88
CA ASN A 34 -3.07 -1.15 10.81
C ASN A 34 -2.19 -2.40 10.69
N ARG A 35 -1.86 -2.77 9.45
CA ARG A 35 -1.07 -3.97 9.12
C ARG A 35 0.40 -3.61 9.06
N ARG A 36 1.24 -4.61 9.28
CA ARG A 36 2.66 -4.51 8.95
C ARG A 36 2.81 -4.43 7.43
N TYR A 37 3.65 -3.51 6.96
CA TYR A 37 3.98 -3.39 5.55
C TYR A 37 4.34 -4.73 4.91
N SER A 38 3.66 -5.05 3.82
CA SER A 38 3.76 -6.34 3.13
C SER A 38 4.96 -6.42 2.17
N ALA A 39 5.60 -5.30 1.87
CA ALA A 39 6.72 -5.19 0.95
C ALA A 39 7.69 -4.07 1.35
N THR A 40 8.92 -4.16 0.85
CA THR A 40 9.92 -3.10 0.92
C THR A 40 9.90 -2.31 -0.37
N VAL A 41 9.83 -0.97 -0.29
CA VAL A 41 9.94 -0.09 -1.46
C VAL A 41 11.31 0.58 -1.45
N THR A 42 12.01 0.53 -2.58
CA THR A 42 13.36 1.08 -2.70
C THR A 42 13.44 2.00 -3.93
N ALA A 43 13.97 3.21 -3.75
CA ALA A 43 14.16 4.13 -4.86
C ALA A 43 15.37 3.73 -5.69
N ASP A 44 15.21 3.68 -7.02
CA ASP A 44 16.32 3.33 -7.93
C ASP A 44 17.36 4.46 -8.03
N ILE A 45 16.92 5.70 -7.80
CA ILE A 45 17.68 6.95 -7.84
C ILE A 45 17.06 7.95 -6.84
N LEU A 46 17.08 9.25 -7.14
CA LEU A 46 16.31 10.26 -6.41
C LEU A 46 14.80 10.10 -6.66
N LEU A 47 14.03 9.96 -5.59
CA LEU A 47 12.58 9.89 -5.62
C LEU A 47 12.01 11.04 -4.78
N SER A 48 11.04 11.75 -5.33
CA SER A 48 10.26 12.74 -4.59
C SER A 48 8.85 12.20 -4.36
N CYS A 49 8.48 12.05 -3.09
CA CYS A 49 7.20 11.53 -2.66
C CYS A 49 6.42 12.58 -1.89
N ILE A 50 5.09 12.46 -1.91
CA ILE A 50 4.20 13.11 -0.96
C ILE A 50 3.83 12.04 0.07
N GLU A 51 4.14 12.31 1.32
CA GLU A 51 3.73 11.44 2.43
C GLU A 51 2.43 11.97 3.05
N MET A 52 1.54 11.04 3.39
CA MET A 52 0.31 11.34 4.12
C MET A 52 0.37 10.64 5.48
N SER A 53 0.20 11.42 6.55
CA SER A 53 0.14 10.84 7.90
C SER A 53 -1.14 10.03 8.10
N ILE A 54 -1.10 9.09 9.04
CA ILE A 54 -2.27 8.28 9.41
C ILE A 54 -3.44 9.14 9.89
N ASP A 55 -3.16 10.24 10.59
CA ASP A 55 -4.20 11.16 11.07
C ASP A 55 -4.89 11.87 9.91
N MET A 56 -4.11 12.40 8.96
CA MET A 56 -4.67 13.07 7.78
C MET A 56 -5.44 12.10 6.89
N PHE A 57 -4.93 10.88 6.75
CA PHE A 57 -5.59 9.81 6.02
C PHE A 57 -6.92 9.41 6.68
N ASN A 58 -6.97 9.31 8.02
CA ASN A 58 -8.22 9.02 8.74
C ASN A 58 -9.25 10.14 8.59
N ILE A 59 -8.82 11.41 8.53
CA ILE A 59 -9.74 12.53 8.31
C ILE A 59 -10.33 12.52 6.89
N LEU A 60 -9.51 12.23 5.89
CA LEU A 60 -9.90 12.37 4.48
C LEU A 60 -10.54 11.10 3.89
N ILE A 61 -10.00 9.93 4.23
CA ILE A 61 -10.31 8.67 3.54
C ILE A 61 -11.22 7.77 4.36
N ARG A 62 -11.17 7.82 5.70
CA ARG A 62 -11.99 6.94 6.56
C ARG A 62 -13.49 7.02 6.30
N PRO A 63 -14.11 8.20 6.08
CA PRO A 63 -15.54 8.26 5.77
C PRO A 63 -15.92 7.48 4.50
N ILE A 64 -15.04 7.49 3.47
CA ILE A 64 -15.25 6.75 2.22
C ILE A 64 -15.24 5.24 2.47
N LEU A 65 -14.46 4.78 3.46
CA LEU A 65 -14.40 3.37 3.80
C LEU A 65 -15.54 2.91 4.68
N GLU A 66 -16.07 3.78 5.54
CA GLU A 66 -17.30 3.50 6.26
C GLU A 66 -18.45 3.32 5.27
N ASP A 67 -18.49 4.12 4.20
CA ASP A 67 -19.41 3.92 3.09
C ASP A 67 -19.12 2.60 2.34
N LEU A 68 -17.85 2.26 2.08
CA LEU A 68 -17.49 0.98 1.44
C LEU A 68 -17.86 -0.23 2.30
N GLN A 69 -17.78 -0.13 3.64
CA GLN A 69 -18.17 -1.18 4.58
C GLN A 69 -19.67 -1.50 4.53
N SER A 70 -20.51 -0.57 4.06
CA SER A 70 -21.91 -0.84 3.78
C SER A 70 -22.12 -1.80 2.60
N LYS A 71 -21.05 -2.09 1.83
CA LYS A 71 -21.03 -3.00 0.68
C LYS A 71 -20.01 -4.13 0.90
N PRO A 72 -20.41 -5.22 1.58
CA PRO A 72 -19.47 -6.23 2.07
C PRO A 72 -18.62 -6.90 0.98
N GLU A 73 -19.17 -7.10 -0.21
CA GLU A 73 -18.45 -7.71 -1.33
C GLU A 73 -17.33 -6.81 -1.86
N GLU A 74 -17.64 -5.52 -2.12
CA GLU A 74 -16.67 -4.52 -2.56
C GLU A 74 -15.59 -4.29 -1.48
N TYR A 75 -16.00 -4.22 -0.21
CA TYR A 75 -15.08 -4.07 0.91
C TYR A 75 -14.12 -5.25 1.06
N ASN A 76 -14.60 -6.49 0.92
CA ASN A 76 -13.77 -7.68 1.00
C ASN A 76 -12.82 -7.79 -0.20
N ALA A 77 -13.28 -7.42 -1.40
CA ALA A 77 -12.42 -7.36 -2.59
C ALA A 77 -11.28 -6.34 -2.40
N PHE A 78 -11.60 -5.15 -1.87
CA PHE A 78 -10.62 -4.12 -1.55
C PHE A 78 -9.63 -4.58 -0.46
N LYS A 79 -10.12 -5.14 0.64
CA LYS A 79 -9.31 -5.61 1.79
C LYS A 79 -8.30 -6.71 1.43
N ASN A 80 -8.65 -7.53 0.45
CA ASN A 80 -7.84 -8.65 -0.03
C ASN A 80 -7.07 -8.31 -1.31
N SER A 81 -7.14 -7.06 -1.80
CA SER A 81 -6.34 -6.64 -2.93
C SER A 81 -4.85 -6.61 -2.55
N ASP A 82 -4.00 -7.12 -3.44
CA ASP A 82 -2.53 -7.18 -3.27
C ASP A 82 -1.83 -5.84 -3.56
N ILE A 83 -2.60 -4.73 -3.60
CA ILE A 83 -2.16 -3.38 -3.96
C ILE A 83 -1.74 -2.60 -2.72
#